data_AF-A0A350DIA2-F1
#
_entry.id   AF-A0A350DIA2-F1
#
_cell.length_a   1.000
_cell.length_b   1.000
_cell.length_c   1.000
_cell.angle_alpha   90.00
_cell.angle_beta   90.00
_cell.angle_gamma   90.00
#
_symmetry.space_group_name_H-M   'P 1'
#
loop_
_entity.id
_entity.type
_entity.pdbx_description
1 polymer ?
#
loop_
_entity_poly.entity_id
_entity_poly.type
_entity_poly.pdbx_seq_one_letter_code
_entity_poly.pdbx_strand_id
1 'polypeptide(L)' 'IVAHQRSQRGQPDYMPLLERELLEVIRRYVHVDDDAIQISLDSEDNCSVLELNVTLPKS' A
#
# COMPACT_ATOMS: atom_id res chain seq x y z
N ILE A 1 3.02 6.34 -6.30
CA ILE A 1 1.81 6.09 -7.13
C ILE A 1 2.00 4.74 -7.82
N VAL A 2 1.32 3.71 -7.36
CA VAL A 2 1.25 2.39 -8.03
C VAL A 2 -0.17 2.29 -8.61
N ALA A 3 -0.28 2.10 -9.93
CA ALA A 3 -1.56 2.04 -10.64
C ALA A 3 -1.81 0.61 -11.15
N HIS A 4 -2.98 0.03 -10.83
CA HIS A 4 -3.39 -1.30 -11.28
C HIS A 4 -4.80 -1.27 -11.88
N GLN A 5 -4.97 -1.85 -13.08
CA GLN A 5 -6.29 -2.07 -13.72
C GLN A 5 -7.03 -3.22 -13.02
N ARG A 6 -8.35 -3.07 -12.80
CA ARG A 6 -9.18 -4.04 -12.08
C ARG A 6 -9.09 -5.47 -12.63
N SER A 7 -8.88 -6.41 -11.71
CA SER A 7 -9.00 -7.85 -11.87
C SER A 7 -10.29 -8.27 -12.57
N GLN A 8 -10.15 -8.98 -13.68
CA GLN A 8 -11.20 -9.85 -14.20
C GLN A 8 -11.53 -10.93 -13.15
N ARG A 9 -12.79 -11.35 -13.03
CA ARG A 9 -13.20 -12.48 -12.16
C ARG A 9 -12.25 -13.66 -12.39
N GLY A 10 -11.38 -13.96 -11.42
CA GLY A 10 -10.34 -15.00 -11.52
C GLY A 10 -8.89 -14.52 -11.45
N GLN A 11 -8.62 -13.21 -11.35
CA GLN A 11 -7.27 -12.69 -11.14
C GLN A 11 -6.91 -12.62 -9.64
N PRO A 12 -5.64 -12.89 -9.27
CA PRO A 12 -5.21 -12.86 -7.87
C PRO A 12 -5.34 -11.47 -7.25
N ASP A 13 -5.71 -11.43 -5.97
CA ASP A 13 -5.73 -10.21 -5.17
C ASP A 13 -4.29 -9.77 -4.84
N TYR A 14 -3.63 -9.17 -5.82
CA TYR A 14 -2.26 -8.66 -5.66
C TYR A 14 -2.21 -7.38 -4.82
N MET A 15 -3.29 -6.60 -4.76
CA MET A 15 -3.32 -5.35 -3.99
C MET A 15 -3.09 -5.56 -2.48
N PRO A 16 -3.82 -6.45 -1.80
CA PRO A 16 -3.55 -6.79 -0.40
C PRO A 16 -2.17 -7.40 -0.17
N LEU A 17 -1.63 -8.13 -1.17
CA LEU A 17 -0.30 -8.73 -1.07
C LEU A 17 0.80 -7.67 -1.14
N LEU A 18 0.71 -6.77 -2.11
CA LEU A 18 1.66 -5.66 -2.29
C LEU A 18 1.64 -4.70 -1.10
N GLU A 19 0.47 -4.43 -0.55
CA GLU A 19 0.33 -3.64 0.68
C GLU A 19 1.18 -4.23 1.82
N ARG A 20 1.05 -5.54 2.06
CA ARG A 20 1.80 -6.23 3.11
C ARG A 20 3.31 -6.24 2.83
N GLU A 21 3.72 -6.50 1.60
CA GLU A 21 5.14 -6.52 1.24
C GLU A 21 5.79 -5.14 1.42
N LEU A 22 5.12 -4.07 0.99
CA LEU A 22 5.63 -2.70 1.13
C LEU A 22 5.74 -2.28 2.60
N LEU A 23 4.73 -2.61 3.42
CA LEU A 23 4.77 -2.39 4.86
C LEU A 23 5.96 -3.11 5.52
N GLU A 24 6.19 -4.37 5.16
CA GLU A 24 7.28 -5.16 5.71
C GLU A 24 8.64 -4.57 5.35
N VAL A 25 8.81 -4.13 4.09
CA VAL A 25 10.04 -3.47 3.64
C VAL A 25 10.27 -2.16 4.40
N ILE A 26 9.25 -1.32 4.54
CA ILE A 26 9.39 -0.03 5.24
C ILE A 26 9.79 -0.23 6.70
N ARG A 27 9.15 -1.19 7.40
CA ARG A 27 9.51 -1.54 8.79
C ARG A 27 10.94 -2.07 8.94
N ARG A 28 11.50 -2.71 7.90
CA ARG A 28 12.90 -3.15 7.92
C ARG A 28 13.90 -2.00 7.85
N TYR A 29 13.56 -0.91 7.17
CA TYR A 29 14.46 0.22 6.95
C TYR A 29 14.21 1.41 7.88
N VAL A 30 13.02 1.50 8.49
CA VAL A 30 12.65 2.58 9.39
C VAL A 30 11.92 2.01 10.60
N HIS A 31 12.37 2.38 11.79
CA HIS A 31 11.56 2.22 13.00
C HIS A 31 10.41 3.23 12.92
N VAL A 32 9.27 2.79 12.41
CA VAL A 32 8.01 3.55 12.41
C VAL A 32 7.03 2.84 13.31
N ASP A 33 6.30 3.60 14.11
CA ASP A 33 5.19 3.08 14.90
C ASP A 33 4.01 2.71 13.99
N ASP A 34 3.13 1.82 14.44
CA ASP A 34 2.01 1.30 13.62
C ASP A 34 1.01 2.40 13.21
N ASP A 35 0.93 3.48 13.97
CA ASP A 35 0.13 4.68 13.70
C ASP A 35 0.81 5.67 12.74
N ALA A 36 2.11 5.49 12.46
CA ALA A 36 2.85 6.35 11.56
C ALA A 36 2.65 6.02 10.08
N ILE A 37 2.00 4.89 9.77
CA ILE A 37 1.72 4.47 8.40
C ILE A 37 0.22 4.52 8.13
N GLN A 38 -0.18 5.29 7.12
CA GLN A 38 -1.55 5.39 6.65
C GLN A 38 -1.66 4.90 5.22
N ILE A 39 -2.56 3.94 5.00
CA ILE A 39 -2.82 3.32 3.70
C ILE A 39 -4.23 3.68 3.25
N SER A 40 -4.34 4.12 2.01
CA SER A 40 -5.63 4.38 1.36
C SER A 40 -5.64 3.68 0.01
N LEU A 41 -6.70 2.91 -0.25
CA LEU A 41 -6.95 2.29 -1.55
C LEU A 41 -8.16 2.99 -2.16
N ASP A 42 -7.93 3.77 -3.21
CA ASP A 42 -9.01 4.37 -3.99
C ASP A 42 -9.31 3.51 -5.23
N SER A 43 -10.59 3.45 -5.61
CA SER A 43 -11.08 2.61 -6.70
C SER A 43 -11.99 3.43 -7.62
N GLU A 44 -11.42 4.11 -8.61
CA GLU A 44 -12.17 4.88 -9.61
C GLU A 44 -12.22 4.14 -10.95
N ASP A 45 -13.44 4.04 -11.50
CA ASP A 45 -13.90 3.61 -12.84
C ASP A 45 -13.33 2.31 -13.45
N ASN A 46 -12.04 2.03 -13.32
CA ASN A 46 -11.40 0.75 -13.64
C ASN A 46 -9.97 0.59 -13.08
N CYS A 47 -9.52 1.51 -12.21
CA CYS A 47 -8.18 1.58 -11.66
C CYS A 47 -8.22 1.58 -10.14
N SER A 48 -7.33 0.81 -9.52
CA SER A 48 -7.06 0.88 -8.09
C SER A 48 -5.77 1.65 -7.86
N VAL A 49 -5.87 2.70 -7.03
CA VAL A 49 -4.75 3.55 -6.63
C VAL A 49 -4.44 3.27 -5.17
N LEU A 50 -3.22 2.80 -4.91
CA LEU A 50 -2.70 2.62 -3.55
C LEU A 50 -1.88 3.84 -3.15
N GLU A 51 -2.37 4.57 -2.16
CA GLU A 51 -1.67 5.65 -1.50
C GLU A 51 -1.12 5.19 -0.15
N LEU A 52 0.16 5.47 0.07
CA LEU A 52 0.88 5.10 1.27
C LEU A 52 1.54 6.36 1.82
N ASN A 53 1.10 6.80 2.99
CA ASN A 53 1.66 7.92 3.72
C ASN A 53 2.42 7.39 4.92
N VAL A 54 3.72 7.71 5.00
CA VAL A 54 4.59 7.29 6.11
C VAL A 54 5.14 8.53 6.80
N THR A 55 4.88 8.65 8.09
CA THR A 55 5.45 9.69 8.93
C THR A 55 6.76 9.18 9.54
N LEU A 56 7.87 9.79 9.15
CA LEU A 56 9.17 9.43 9.71
C LEU A 56 9.35 10.07 11.10
N PRO A 57 9.76 9.32 12.13
CA PRO A 57 10.13 9.92 13.41
C PRO A 57 11.37 10.80 13.23
N LYS A 58 11.41 11.89 13.99
CA LYS A 58 12.59 12.77 14.04
C LYS A 58 13.69 12.05 14.83
N SER A 59 14.87 11.95 14.23
CA SER A 59 16.10 11.41 14.84
C SER A 59 16.50 12.15 16.11
#